data_AF-A0A1G5F9J0-F1
#
_entry.id   AF-A0A1G5F9J0-F1
#
_cell.length_a   1.000
_cell.length_b   1.000
_cell.length_c   1.000
_cell.angle_alpha   90.00
_cell.angle_beta   90.00
_cell.angle_gamma   90.00
#
_symmetry.space_group_name_H-M   'P 1'
#
loop_
_entity.id
_entity.type
_entity.pdbx_description
1 polymer ?
#
loop_
_entity_poly.entity_id
_entity_poly.type
_entity_poly.pdbx_seq_one_letter_code
_entity_poly.pdbx_strand_id
1 'polypeptide(L)'
;MKALSAAAFGLVLSVQAAFAAEPVFPPASRLGLVPPQEMTLSKRFSGFESEERAAAITFAEMPAEAFKQLSSGLTKEVLRKQGLEMKSRENVKLGSKTGILVSTTMTKEMGRKWLLLVKDETMTGLVVAQVQGGQDGYSDAQIRDALKSVAVRQNVSLEEQLSALPFQIGEKAGFRPVRVMAGNSVLFTDGPKDAVKAMEQPMMILASSLQPPPPPGERRKQFAQAALYANQVLKNIRIERSESFRLKGQDWHEIVAKAVEAESGQPIVVMQSIRFDGNRYVRMVGLTREEQRDQNLPRFRAIADGIETAF
;
A
#
# COMPACT_ATOMS: atom_id res chain seq x y z
N MET A 1 80.05 4.86 -19.86
CA MET A 1 79.10 5.95 -20.16
C MET A 1 77.70 5.36 -20.26
N LYS A 2 76.72 6.10 -19.74
CA LYS A 2 75.33 5.73 -19.44
C LYS A 2 74.51 5.35 -20.68
N ALA A 3 73.50 4.47 -20.51
CA ALA A 3 72.16 4.49 -21.12
C ALA A 3 71.57 3.06 -21.17
N LEU A 4 70.28 2.77 -20.98
CA LEU A 4 69.11 3.46 -20.47
C LEU A 4 68.11 2.29 -20.24
N SER A 5 67.59 2.07 -19.03
CA SER A 5 66.51 1.10 -18.81
C SER A 5 65.19 1.73 -19.26
N ALA A 6 64.57 1.17 -20.30
CA ALA A 6 63.20 1.49 -20.69
C ALA A 6 62.24 0.48 -20.03
N ALA A 7 61.58 0.91 -18.95
CA ALA A 7 60.46 0.19 -18.37
C ALA A 7 59.17 0.63 -19.09
N ALA A 8 58.54 -0.29 -19.83
CA ALA A 8 57.23 -0.07 -20.42
C ALA A 8 56.14 -0.30 -19.35
N PHE A 9 55.47 0.78 -18.94
CA PHE A 9 54.29 0.73 -18.08
C PHE A 9 53.07 0.38 -18.94
N GLY A 10 52.54 -0.83 -18.79
CA GLY A 10 51.28 -1.25 -19.41
C GLY A 10 50.09 -0.66 -18.66
N LEU A 11 49.37 0.27 -19.30
CA LEU A 11 48.13 0.85 -18.78
C LEU A 11 46.98 -0.15 -18.99
N VAL A 12 46.57 -0.88 -17.93
CA VAL A 12 45.37 -1.71 -17.95
C VAL A 12 44.16 -0.79 -17.74
N LEU A 13 43.48 -0.42 -18.83
CA LEU A 13 42.17 0.21 -18.81
C LEU A 13 41.13 -0.83 -18.36
N SER A 14 40.84 -0.88 -17.06
CA SER A 14 39.68 -1.58 -16.53
C SER A 14 38.41 -0.84 -16.93
N VAL A 15 37.74 -1.31 -17.98
CA VAL A 15 36.39 -0.88 -18.35
C VAL A 15 35.44 -1.41 -17.28
N GLN A 16 35.17 -0.59 -16.25
CA GLN A 16 34.06 -0.84 -15.34
C GLN A 16 32.77 -0.62 -16.14
N ALA A 17 32.12 -1.71 -16.55
CA ALA A 17 30.73 -1.65 -16.98
C ALA A 17 29.91 -1.11 -15.81
N ALA A 18 29.40 0.12 -15.95
CA ALA A 18 28.45 0.69 -15.01
C ALA A 18 27.17 -0.13 -15.08
N PHE A 19 26.99 -1.06 -14.15
CA PHE A 19 25.71 -1.70 -13.93
C PHE A 19 24.72 -0.61 -13.50
N ALA A 20 23.72 -0.35 -14.34
CA ALA A 20 22.60 0.49 -13.95
C ALA A 20 21.95 -0.14 -12.71
N ALA A 21 21.82 0.65 -11.64
CA ALA A 21 21.18 0.17 -10.42
C ALA A 21 19.78 -0.37 -10.74
N GLU A 22 19.47 -1.57 -10.27
CA GLU A 22 18.19 -2.21 -10.57
C GLU A 22 17.07 -1.63 -9.69
N PRO A 23 15.83 -1.51 -10.20
CA PRO A 23 14.69 -1.10 -9.40
C PRO A 23 14.43 -2.06 -8.24
N VAL A 24 14.27 -1.50 -7.04
CA VAL A 24 13.84 -2.23 -5.85
C VAL A 24 12.32 -2.14 -5.73
N PHE A 25 11.67 -3.27 -5.48
CA PHE A 25 10.22 -3.37 -5.33
C PHE A 25 9.84 -3.57 -3.86
N PRO A 26 8.99 -2.71 -3.27
CA PRO A 26 8.39 -2.99 -1.98
C PRO A 26 7.63 -4.33 -1.99
N PRO A 27 7.52 -4.99 -0.82
CA PRO A 27 6.77 -6.24 -0.68
C PRO A 27 5.37 -6.16 -1.32
N ALA A 28 5.07 -7.14 -2.17
CA ALA A 28 3.86 -7.26 -2.98
C ALA A 28 3.46 -6.03 -3.82
N SER A 29 4.36 -5.06 -4.05
CA SER A 29 4.10 -3.98 -4.99
C SER A 29 4.54 -4.36 -6.39
N ARG A 30 3.76 -3.95 -7.40
CA ARG A 30 4.14 -4.02 -8.81
C ARG A 30 5.00 -2.83 -9.24
N LEU A 31 5.02 -1.78 -8.42
CA LEU A 31 5.84 -0.60 -8.60
C LEU A 31 7.17 -0.79 -7.88
N GLY A 32 8.26 -0.46 -8.56
CA GLY A 32 9.60 -0.39 -8.00
C GLY A 32 10.32 0.83 -8.55
N LEU A 33 11.40 1.24 -7.90
CA LEU A 33 12.30 2.29 -8.39
C LEU A 33 13.70 2.08 -7.84
N VAL A 34 14.67 2.79 -8.41
CA VAL A 34 16.01 2.90 -7.85
C VAL A 34 15.98 3.94 -6.74
N PRO A 35 16.07 3.54 -5.45
CA PRO A 35 15.94 4.49 -4.36
C PRO A 35 17.09 5.51 -4.40
N PRO A 36 16.82 6.79 -4.07
CA PRO A 36 17.88 7.74 -3.79
C PRO A 36 18.86 7.17 -2.76
N GLN A 37 20.14 7.55 -2.86
CA GLN A 37 21.18 7.12 -1.92
C GLN A 37 20.75 7.39 -0.47
N GLU A 38 20.93 6.42 0.43
CA GLU A 38 20.51 6.45 1.86
C GLU A 38 19.00 6.34 2.12
N MET A 39 18.17 6.21 1.08
CA MET A 39 16.77 5.86 1.25
C MET A 39 16.62 4.35 1.43
N THR A 40 15.84 3.94 2.43
CA THR A 40 15.62 2.53 2.75
C THR A 40 14.16 2.15 2.55
N LEU A 41 13.91 0.85 2.38
CA LEU A 41 12.54 0.34 2.28
C LEU A 41 11.78 0.62 3.58
N SER A 42 10.60 1.25 3.47
CA SER A 42 9.79 1.56 4.65
C SER A 42 9.15 0.31 5.24
N LYS A 43 9.12 0.26 6.58
CA LYS A 43 8.38 -0.76 7.34
C LYS A 43 6.94 -0.33 7.67
N ARG A 44 6.58 0.92 7.37
CA ARG A 44 5.35 1.59 7.81
C ARG A 44 4.36 1.88 6.68
N PHE A 45 4.82 1.84 5.44
CA PHE A 45 4.01 2.01 4.22
C PHE A 45 4.72 1.35 3.02
N SER A 46 3.99 1.13 1.93
CA SER A 46 4.60 0.66 0.68
C SER A 46 5.42 1.77 0.05
N GLY A 47 6.75 1.63 0.04
CA GLY A 47 7.68 2.62 -0.52
C GLY A 47 8.98 2.73 0.26
N PHE A 48 9.61 3.91 0.21
CA PHE A 48 10.94 4.18 0.75
C PHE A 48 10.94 5.41 1.68
N GLU A 49 11.82 5.42 2.66
CA GLU A 49 11.99 6.55 3.58
C GLU A 49 13.44 6.80 3.96
N SER A 50 13.73 8.05 4.31
CA SER A 50 14.95 8.50 4.96
C SER A 50 14.55 9.50 6.03
N GLU A 51 14.67 9.09 7.30
CA GLU A 51 14.40 9.97 8.44
C GLU A 51 15.42 11.11 8.50
N GLU A 52 16.69 10.81 8.25
CA GLU A 52 17.80 11.79 8.24
C GLU A 52 17.58 12.92 7.23
N ARG A 53 17.06 12.59 6.04
CA ARG A 53 16.77 13.58 4.97
C ARG A 53 15.31 14.03 4.94
N ALA A 54 14.53 13.70 5.98
CA ALA A 54 13.11 14.02 6.12
C ALA A 54 12.29 13.75 4.84
N ALA A 55 12.53 12.60 4.21
CA ALA A 55 12.01 12.26 2.89
C ALA A 55 11.28 10.92 2.87
N ALA A 56 10.20 10.86 2.08
CA ALA A 56 9.44 9.63 1.87
C ALA A 56 8.99 9.53 0.41
N ILE A 57 9.01 8.32 -0.13
CA ILE A 57 8.39 7.97 -1.40
C ILE A 57 7.35 6.88 -1.14
N THR A 58 6.09 7.13 -1.45
CA THR A 58 4.98 6.21 -1.18
C THR A 58 4.34 5.74 -2.47
N PHE A 59 3.99 4.46 -2.53
CA PHE A 59 3.37 3.82 -3.69
C PHE A 59 1.90 3.48 -3.43
N ALA A 60 1.07 3.71 -4.44
CA ALA A 60 -0.31 3.28 -4.49
C ALA A 60 -0.64 2.68 -5.85
N GLU A 61 -1.39 1.58 -5.85
CA GLU A 61 -1.84 0.88 -7.04
C GLU A 61 -3.37 0.90 -7.09
N MET A 62 -3.92 1.29 -8.23
CA MET A 62 -5.36 1.47 -8.46
C MET A 62 -5.77 0.76 -9.74
N PRO A 63 -7.09 0.53 -9.96
CA PRO A 63 -7.58 0.00 -11.23
C PRO A 63 -7.11 0.82 -12.44
N ALA A 64 -7.00 0.19 -13.62
CA ALA A 64 -6.53 0.84 -14.84
C ALA A 64 -7.40 2.05 -15.23
N GLU A 65 -8.70 2.00 -14.91
CA GLU A 65 -9.69 3.04 -15.19
C GLU A 65 -9.43 4.33 -14.40
N ALA A 66 -8.74 4.24 -13.25
CA ALA A 66 -8.44 5.39 -12.39
C ALA A 66 -7.52 6.41 -13.07
N PHE A 67 -6.72 6.01 -14.07
CA PHE A 67 -5.76 6.88 -14.74
C PHE A 67 -6.42 8.14 -15.32
N LYS A 68 -7.57 7.98 -16.00
CA LYS A 68 -8.26 9.12 -16.63
C LYS A 68 -8.73 10.12 -15.59
N GLN A 69 -9.32 9.65 -14.49
CA GLN A 69 -9.80 10.50 -13.41
C GLN A 69 -8.63 11.23 -12.73
N LEU A 70 -7.59 10.50 -12.35
CA LEU A 70 -6.44 11.09 -11.63
C LEU A 70 -5.66 12.09 -12.50
N SER A 71 -5.39 11.74 -13.76
CA SER A 71 -4.69 12.64 -14.68
C SER A 71 -5.46 13.94 -14.96
N SER A 72 -6.79 13.88 -14.97
CA SER A 72 -7.65 15.07 -15.09
C SER A 72 -7.62 15.95 -13.84
N GLY A 73 -7.39 15.35 -12.67
CA GLY A 73 -7.27 16.05 -11.38
C GLY A 73 -5.91 16.73 -11.15
N LEU A 74 -4.89 16.45 -11.97
CA LEU A 74 -3.55 17.05 -11.85
C LEU A 74 -3.48 18.47 -12.46
N THR A 75 -4.42 19.35 -12.12
CA THR A 75 -4.43 20.76 -12.55
C THR A 75 -3.89 21.70 -11.48
N LYS A 76 -3.50 22.91 -11.88
CA LYS A 76 -3.04 23.95 -10.95
C LYS A 76 -4.10 24.29 -9.91
N GLU A 77 -5.38 24.42 -10.29
CA GLU A 77 -6.42 24.78 -9.33
C GLU A 77 -6.67 23.69 -8.29
N VAL A 78 -6.72 22.42 -8.73
CA VAL A 78 -6.98 21.28 -7.83
C VAL A 78 -5.82 21.11 -6.85
N LEU A 79 -4.58 21.16 -7.33
CA LEU A 79 -3.40 21.05 -6.46
C LEU A 79 -3.31 22.22 -5.48
N ARG A 80 -3.63 23.45 -5.91
CA ARG A 80 -3.64 24.62 -5.02
C ARG A 80 -4.66 24.46 -3.89
N LYS A 81 -5.84 23.91 -4.17
CA LYS A 81 -6.85 23.58 -3.14
C LYS A 81 -6.34 22.55 -2.13
N GLN A 82 -5.40 21.69 -2.54
CA GLN A 82 -4.72 20.71 -1.67
C GLN A 82 -3.48 21.28 -0.97
N GLY A 83 -3.18 22.58 -1.10
CA GLY A 83 -2.01 23.22 -0.50
C GLY A 83 -0.70 22.92 -1.25
N LEU A 84 -0.78 22.64 -2.56
CA LEU A 84 0.36 22.38 -3.42
C LEU A 84 0.41 23.40 -4.55
N GLU A 85 1.56 24.04 -4.72
CA GLU A 85 1.81 24.95 -5.85
C GLU A 85 2.59 24.21 -6.94
N MET A 86 1.97 24.02 -8.11
CA MET A 86 2.58 23.32 -9.23
C MET A 86 3.73 24.13 -9.84
N LYS A 87 4.93 23.54 -9.87
CA LYS A 87 6.12 24.10 -10.54
C LYS A 87 6.28 23.56 -11.95
N SER A 88 6.06 22.26 -12.15
CA SER A 88 6.13 21.64 -13.46
C SER A 88 5.13 20.50 -13.61
N ARG A 89 4.72 20.24 -14.84
CA ARG A 89 3.95 19.07 -15.27
C ARG A 89 4.50 18.62 -16.60
N GLU A 90 4.87 17.37 -16.70
CA GLU A 90 5.41 16.79 -17.93
C GLU A 90 4.96 15.34 -18.11
N ASN A 91 4.94 14.89 -19.36
CA ASN A 91 4.80 13.47 -19.67
C ASN A 91 6.19 12.83 -19.61
N VAL A 92 6.31 11.71 -18.90
CA VAL A 92 7.54 10.94 -18.79
C VAL A 92 7.38 9.55 -19.39
N LYS A 93 8.48 9.02 -19.91
CA LYS A 93 8.57 7.62 -20.36
C LYS A 93 9.28 6.81 -19.28
N LEU A 94 8.68 5.69 -18.89
CA LEU A 94 9.13 4.82 -17.81
C LEU A 94 9.31 3.41 -18.39
N GLY A 95 10.46 3.16 -19.01
CA GLY A 95 10.66 1.97 -19.85
C GLY A 95 9.67 1.94 -21.03
N SER A 96 8.78 0.94 -21.06
CA SER A 96 7.70 0.82 -22.06
C SER A 96 6.40 1.54 -21.65
N LYS A 97 6.33 2.08 -20.43
CA LYS A 97 5.13 2.75 -19.89
C LYS A 97 5.23 4.26 -20.03
N THR A 98 4.10 4.93 -19.91
CA THR A 98 4.01 6.38 -19.88
C THR A 98 3.49 6.86 -18.54
N GLY A 99 3.87 8.07 -18.15
CA GLY A 99 3.38 8.68 -16.92
C GLY A 99 3.31 10.19 -17.01
N ILE A 100 2.71 10.79 -15.99
CA ILE A 100 2.64 12.24 -15.79
C ILE A 100 3.37 12.54 -14.49
N LEU A 101 4.46 13.31 -14.59
CA LEU A 101 5.22 13.79 -13.43
C LEU A 101 4.84 15.24 -13.17
N VAL A 102 4.46 15.52 -11.92
CA VAL A 102 4.14 16.85 -11.43
C VAL A 102 5.06 17.17 -10.26
N SER A 103 5.79 18.28 -10.35
CA SER A 103 6.64 18.78 -9.26
C SER A 103 5.93 19.96 -8.60
N THR A 104 5.87 19.97 -7.27
CA THR A 104 5.14 20.99 -6.50
C THR A 104 5.93 21.44 -5.26
N THR A 105 5.60 22.62 -4.77
CA THR A 105 5.98 23.09 -3.43
C THR A 105 4.78 23.07 -2.51
N MET A 106 5.01 22.78 -1.23
CA MET A 106 3.97 22.82 -0.21
C MET A 106 3.73 24.27 0.23
N THR A 107 2.46 24.69 0.32
CA THR A 107 2.12 26.08 0.68
C THR A 107 1.88 26.29 2.17
N LYS A 108 1.56 25.22 2.91
CA LYS A 108 1.26 25.26 4.35
C LYS A 108 2.47 24.94 5.22
N GLU A 109 3.43 24.20 4.67
CA GLU A 109 4.65 23.77 5.32
C GLU A 109 5.80 23.98 4.34
N MET A 110 7.01 24.19 4.85
CA MET A 110 8.19 24.26 3.99
C MET A 110 8.52 22.84 3.51
N GLY A 111 8.42 22.60 2.21
CA GLY A 111 8.66 21.28 1.64
C GLY A 111 8.35 21.22 0.15
N ARG A 112 8.78 20.11 -0.46
CA ARG A 112 8.57 19.81 -1.87
C ARG A 112 7.87 18.47 -2.01
N LYS A 113 7.00 18.36 -3.00
CA LYS A 113 6.24 17.14 -3.27
C LYS A 113 6.21 16.87 -4.76
N TRP A 114 6.35 15.62 -5.13
CA TRP A 114 6.27 15.17 -6.52
C TRP A 114 5.21 14.09 -6.61
N LEU A 115 4.43 14.14 -7.68
CA LEU A 115 3.41 13.16 -8.00
C LEU A 115 3.74 12.57 -9.36
N LEU A 116 3.99 11.28 -9.40
CA LEU A 116 4.13 10.53 -10.63
C LEU A 116 2.93 9.60 -10.78
N LEU A 117 2.13 9.84 -11.82
CA LEU A 117 1.05 8.97 -12.22
C LEU A 117 1.53 8.07 -13.37
N VAL A 118 1.56 6.77 -13.16
CA VAL A 118 2.00 5.76 -14.13
C VAL A 118 0.80 5.09 -14.78
N LYS A 119 0.79 5.03 -16.12
CA LYS A 119 -0.18 4.30 -16.91
C LYS A 119 0.35 2.93 -17.26
N ASP A 120 -0.36 1.89 -16.84
CA ASP A 120 -0.18 0.52 -17.31
C ASP A 120 -1.51 -0.03 -17.85
N GLU A 121 -1.47 -1.11 -18.61
CA GLU A 121 -2.67 -1.76 -19.18
C GLU A 121 -3.58 -2.33 -18.10
N THR A 122 -2.99 -2.82 -17.01
CA THR A 122 -3.71 -3.56 -15.97
C THR A 122 -3.92 -2.76 -14.68
N MET A 123 -3.27 -1.60 -14.55
CA MET A 123 -3.33 -0.79 -13.33
C MET A 123 -2.92 0.68 -13.57
N THR A 124 -3.26 1.53 -12.59
CA THR A 124 -2.78 2.91 -12.48
C THR A 124 -1.88 3.03 -11.25
N GLY A 125 -0.65 3.49 -11.44
CA GLY A 125 0.31 3.66 -10.35
C GLY A 125 0.37 5.11 -9.91
N LEU A 126 0.39 5.37 -8.61
CA LEU A 126 0.66 6.69 -8.06
C LEU A 126 1.87 6.58 -7.14
N VAL A 127 2.95 7.23 -7.53
CA VAL A 127 4.16 7.37 -6.72
C VAL A 127 4.24 8.81 -6.24
N VAL A 128 4.27 8.98 -4.92
CA VAL A 128 4.32 10.29 -4.27
C VAL A 128 5.63 10.42 -3.52
N ALA A 129 6.51 11.31 -3.97
CA ALA A 129 7.70 11.67 -3.22
C ALA A 129 7.45 12.96 -2.46
N GLN A 130 7.96 13.06 -1.24
CA GLN A 130 7.94 14.29 -0.46
C GLN A 130 9.24 14.44 0.31
N VAL A 131 9.70 15.69 0.40
CA VAL A 131 10.84 16.10 1.23
C VAL A 131 10.36 17.27 2.07
N GLN A 132 10.40 17.11 3.39
CA GLN A 132 10.03 18.16 4.34
C GLN A 132 11.24 19.05 4.66
N GLY A 133 10.99 20.30 5.02
CA GLY A 133 12.04 21.26 5.37
C GLY A 133 12.62 22.02 4.18
N GLY A 134 13.79 22.62 4.41
CA GLY A 134 14.49 23.54 3.51
C GLY A 134 15.32 22.82 2.44
N GLN A 135 16.54 23.31 2.18
CA GLN A 135 17.42 22.73 1.15
C GLN A 135 18.16 21.45 1.60
N ASP A 136 18.14 21.12 2.89
CA ASP A 136 18.97 20.07 3.49
C ASP A 136 18.45 18.63 3.25
N GLY A 137 17.54 18.43 2.30
CA GLY A 137 17.03 17.13 1.88
C GLY A 137 17.47 16.75 0.46
N TYR A 138 16.80 15.77 -0.16
CA TYR A 138 17.09 15.43 -1.55
C TYR A 138 16.81 16.60 -2.51
N SER A 139 17.67 16.77 -3.51
CA SER A 139 17.48 17.75 -4.57
C SER A 139 16.31 17.37 -5.49
N ASP A 140 15.80 18.34 -6.24
CA ASP A 140 14.77 18.08 -7.25
C ASP A 140 15.25 17.06 -8.30
N ALA A 141 16.52 17.17 -8.73
CA ALA A 141 17.13 16.22 -9.66
C ALA A 141 17.16 14.80 -9.09
N GLN A 142 17.61 14.61 -7.84
CA GLN A 142 17.71 13.29 -7.21
C GLN A 142 16.34 12.60 -7.12
N ILE A 143 15.30 13.33 -6.69
CA ILE A 143 13.94 12.78 -6.61
C ILE A 143 13.39 12.49 -8.01
N ARG A 144 13.58 13.39 -8.97
CA ARG A 144 13.10 13.20 -10.35
C ARG A 144 13.78 12.02 -11.03
N ASP A 145 15.07 11.80 -10.80
CA ASP A 145 15.80 10.64 -11.33
C ASP A 145 15.26 9.34 -10.73
N ALA A 146 15.04 9.29 -9.41
CA ALA A 146 14.39 8.15 -8.77
C ALA A 146 12.98 7.90 -9.34
N LEU A 147 12.15 8.93 -9.51
CA LEU A 147 10.81 8.79 -10.08
C LEU A 147 10.84 8.36 -11.55
N LYS A 148 11.83 8.81 -12.34
CA LYS A 148 12.01 8.38 -13.73
C LYS A 148 12.55 6.96 -13.85
N SER A 149 13.18 6.42 -12.81
CA SER A 149 13.60 5.02 -12.73
C SER A 149 12.46 4.06 -12.39
N VAL A 150 11.23 4.56 -12.18
CA VAL A 150 10.09 3.72 -11.82
C VAL A 150 9.88 2.63 -12.86
N ALA A 151 9.88 1.39 -12.38
CA ALA A 151 9.61 0.21 -13.16
C ALA A 151 8.30 -0.43 -12.69
N VAL A 152 7.55 -0.96 -13.64
CA VAL A 152 6.37 -1.77 -13.38
C VAL A 152 6.73 -3.21 -13.73
N ARG A 153 6.77 -4.10 -12.74
CA ARG A 153 6.97 -5.51 -13.02
C ARG A 153 5.67 -6.14 -13.53
N GLN A 154 5.81 -6.95 -14.58
CA GLN A 154 4.75 -7.85 -15.05
C GLN A 154 4.38 -8.82 -13.93
N ASN A 155 3.11 -9.24 -13.90
CA ASN A 155 2.44 -9.97 -12.82
C ASN A 155 3.38 -10.83 -11.96
N VAL A 156 3.70 -10.34 -10.76
CA VAL A 156 4.02 -11.23 -9.64
C VAL A 156 2.78 -12.07 -9.44
N SER A 157 2.91 -13.39 -9.50
CA SER A 157 1.75 -14.26 -9.37
C SER A 157 1.04 -13.95 -8.05
N LEU A 158 -0.28 -14.12 -8.00
CA LEU A 158 -1.00 -13.89 -6.74
C LEU A 158 -0.40 -14.75 -5.61
N GLU A 159 0.05 -15.97 -5.94
CA GLU A 159 0.72 -16.86 -5.00
C GLU A 159 2.03 -16.27 -4.44
N GLU A 160 2.89 -15.72 -5.30
CA GLU A 160 4.10 -15.02 -4.86
C GLU A 160 3.77 -13.81 -3.97
N GLN A 161 2.74 -13.03 -4.33
CA GLN A 161 2.30 -11.88 -3.52
C GLN A 161 1.79 -12.34 -2.15
N LEU A 162 1.00 -13.41 -2.10
CA LEU A 162 0.49 -13.99 -0.86
C LEU A 162 1.63 -14.53 0.00
N SER A 163 2.65 -15.15 -0.60
CA SER A 163 3.81 -15.67 0.13
C SER A 163 4.69 -14.58 0.75
N ALA A 164 4.65 -13.37 0.20
CA ALA A 164 5.40 -12.22 0.72
C ALA A 164 4.70 -11.48 1.88
N LEU A 165 3.48 -11.89 2.25
CA LEU A 165 2.73 -11.25 3.32
C LEU A 165 3.31 -11.59 4.69
N PRO A 166 3.13 -10.71 5.69
CA PRO A 166 3.60 -10.96 7.04
C PRO A 166 2.68 -11.93 7.83
N PHE A 167 1.85 -12.70 7.14
CA PHE A 167 0.97 -13.74 7.66
C PHE A 167 0.66 -14.76 6.57
N GLN A 168 0.30 -15.98 6.96
CA GLN A 168 -0.14 -17.04 6.07
C GLN A 168 -1.65 -17.27 6.19
N ILE A 169 -2.28 -17.63 5.09
CA ILE A 169 -3.71 -17.92 5.01
C ILE A 169 -3.88 -19.43 4.93
N GLY A 170 -4.40 -20.04 5.99
CA GLY A 170 -4.77 -21.45 6.02
C GLY A 170 -6.14 -21.68 5.36
N GLU A 171 -7.19 -21.65 6.18
CA GLU A 171 -8.57 -21.84 5.72
C GLU A 171 -9.06 -20.64 4.90
N LYS A 172 -9.73 -20.91 3.77
CA LYS A 172 -10.28 -19.92 2.84
C LYS A 172 -11.81 -19.91 2.81
N ALA A 173 -12.46 -20.95 3.34
CA ALA A 173 -13.90 -21.11 3.46
C ALA A 173 -14.66 -20.78 2.15
N GLY A 174 -14.11 -21.17 1.00
CA GLY A 174 -14.66 -20.89 -0.33
C GLY A 174 -14.41 -19.47 -0.87
N PHE A 175 -13.86 -18.56 -0.08
CA PHE A 175 -13.44 -17.25 -0.56
C PHE A 175 -12.13 -17.36 -1.37
N ARG A 176 -12.06 -16.65 -2.48
CA ARG A 176 -10.84 -16.54 -3.28
C ARG A 176 -10.07 -15.30 -2.84
N PRO A 177 -8.76 -15.39 -2.53
CA PRO A 177 -7.93 -14.20 -2.56
C PRO A 177 -7.89 -13.69 -4.01
N VAL A 178 -8.09 -12.39 -4.20
CA VAL A 178 -8.16 -11.79 -5.55
C VAL A 178 -7.08 -10.74 -5.78
N ARG A 179 -6.59 -10.10 -4.72
CA ARG A 179 -5.53 -9.09 -4.82
C ARG A 179 -4.84 -8.86 -3.47
N VAL A 180 -3.52 -8.70 -3.49
CA VAL A 180 -2.76 -8.14 -2.38
C VAL A 180 -2.71 -6.61 -2.49
N MET A 181 -2.89 -5.93 -1.36
CA MET A 181 -2.92 -4.47 -1.28
C MET A 181 -1.83 -4.00 -0.31
N ALA A 182 -1.01 -3.05 -0.78
CA ALA A 182 0.03 -2.37 0.00
C ALA A 182 1.04 -3.30 0.73
N GLY A 183 1.20 -4.55 0.29
CA GLY A 183 2.17 -5.49 0.89
C GLY A 183 1.78 -6.07 2.24
N ASN A 184 0.62 -5.70 2.79
CA ASN A 184 0.23 -6.10 4.15
C ASN A 184 -1.24 -6.52 4.26
N SER A 185 -1.98 -6.56 3.16
CA SER A 185 -3.40 -6.89 3.17
C SER A 185 -3.86 -7.63 1.93
N VAL A 186 -4.95 -8.39 2.06
CA VAL A 186 -5.53 -9.20 0.98
C VAL A 186 -7.02 -8.94 0.92
N LEU A 187 -7.50 -8.73 -0.31
CA LEU A 187 -8.93 -8.75 -0.63
C LEU A 187 -9.33 -10.18 -1.01
N PHE A 188 -10.40 -10.64 -0.40
CA PHE A 188 -11.08 -11.89 -0.69
C PHE A 188 -12.48 -11.64 -1.22
N THR A 189 -12.94 -12.46 -2.16
CA THR A 189 -14.32 -12.44 -2.66
C THR A 189 -14.91 -13.85 -2.74
N ASP A 190 -16.22 -13.93 -2.57
CA ASP A 190 -17.00 -15.14 -2.86
C ASP A 190 -17.94 -14.88 -4.04
N GLY A 191 -17.40 -15.01 -5.24
CA GLY A 191 -18.08 -14.73 -6.49
C GLY A 191 -17.09 -14.43 -7.62
N PRO A 192 -17.57 -14.15 -8.84
CA PRO A 192 -16.72 -14.02 -10.01
C PRO A 192 -16.01 -12.66 -10.15
N LYS A 193 -16.36 -11.65 -9.33
CA LYS A 193 -15.77 -10.31 -9.45
C LYS A 193 -14.53 -10.19 -8.57
N ASP A 194 -13.52 -9.49 -9.06
CA ASP A 194 -12.25 -9.27 -8.34
C ASP A 194 -12.13 -7.81 -7.89
N ALA A 195 -13.26 -7.21 -7.50
CA ALA A 195 -13.35 -5.80 -7.12
C ALA A 195 -14.35 -5.57 -5.97
N VAL A 196 -14.13 -4.48 -5.25
CA VAL A 196 -15.08 -3.93 -4.28
C VAL A 196 -16.06 -3.06 -5.05
N LYS A 197 -17.23 -3.60 -5.38
CA LYS A 197 -18.27 -2.87 -6.11
C LYS A 197 -19.64 -3.16 -5.55
N ALA A 198 -20.29 -2.13 -5.00
CA ALA A 198 -21.72 -2.12 -4.63
C ALA A 198 -22.24 -3.35 -3.85
N MET A 199 -21.38 -4.03 -3.08
CA MET A 199 -21.69 -5.29 -2.39
C MET A 199 -22.48 -6.30 -3.27
N GLU A 200 -22.07 -6.45 -4.52
CA GLU A 200 -22.67 -7.40 -5.47
C GLU A 200 -22.40 -8.87 -5.08
N GLN A 201 -21.42 -9.10 -4.21
CA GLN A 201 -21.02 -10.40 -3.69
C GLN A 201 -20.37 -10.24 -2.31
N PRO A 202 -20.32 -11.29 -1.47
CA PRO A 202 -19.59 -11.26 -0.21
C PRO A 202 -18.09 -11.00 -0.44
N MET A 203 -17.50 -10.23 0.46
CA MET A 203 -16.09 -9.89 0.40
C MET A 203 -15.49 -9.76 1.79
N MET A 204 -14.18 -9.87 1.86
CA MET A 204 -13.45 -9.73 3.11
C MET A 204 -12.08 -9.12 2.87
N ILE A 205 -11.66 -8.24 3.77
CA ILE A 205 -10.31 -7.68 3.76
C ILE A 205 -9.60 -8.16 5.02
N LEU A 206 -8.42 -8.75 4.84
CA LEU A 206 -7.52 -9.14 5.91
C LEU A 206 -6.26 -8.28 5.84
N ALA A 207 -5.85 -7.66 6.95
CA ALA A 207 -4.69 -6.77 6.97
C ALA A 207 -3.86 -6.94 8.25
N SER A 208 -2.54 -6.98 8.11
CA SER A 208 -1.61 -6.83 9.22
C SER A 208 -1.33 -5.36 9.52
N SER A 209 -1.19 -5.04 10.80
CA SER A 209 -0.90 -3.68 11.26
C SER A 209 0.50 -3.22 10.86
N LEU A 210 0.58 -1.96 10.42
CA LEU A 210 1.84 -1.25 10.21
C LEU A 210 2.28 -0.49 11.47
N GLN A 211 1.34 -0.26 12.39
CA GLN A 211 1.56 0.42 13.66
C GLN A 211 1.35 -0.56 14.82
N PRO A 212 1.99 -0.30 15.98
CA PRO A 212 1.76 -1.10 17.19
C PRO A 212 0.29 -1.07 17.64
N PRO A 213 -0.22 -2.15 18.24
CA PRO A 213 -1.56 -2.16 18.81
C PRO A 213 -1.64 -1.21 20.00
N PRO A 214 -2.84 -0.69 20.32
CA PRO A 214 -3.07 -0.03 21.59
C PRO A 214 -2.83 -1.01 22.75
N PRO A 215 -2.54 -0.48 23.96
CA PRO A 215 -2.36 -1.32 25.13
C PRO A 215 -3.60 -2.19 25.43
N PRO A 216 -3.43 -3.36 26.09
CA PRO A 216 -4.52 -4.27 26.41
C PRO A 216 -5.68 -3.65 27.21
N GLY A 217 -6.79 -4.38 27.29
CA GLY A 217 -8.01 -3.97 28.00
C GLY A 217 -8.91 -3.07 27.16
N GLU A 218 -9.59 -2.12 27.80
CA GLU A 218 -10.61 -1.26 27.18
C GLU A 218 -10.10 -0.46 25.97
N ARG A 219 -8.81 -0.10 25.93
CA ARG A 219 -8.23 0.63 24.80
C ARG A 219 -8.29 -0.17 23.48
N ARG A 220 -8.19 -1.50 23.54
CA ARG A 220 -8.34 -2.35 22.35
C ARG A 220 -9.79 -2.41 21.85
N LYS A 221 -10.77 -2.42 22.75
CA LYS A 221 -12.20 -2.33 22.41
C LYS A 221 -12.54 -0.98 21.76
N GLN A 222 -12.10 0.13 22.35
CA GLN A 222 -12.28 1.47 21.79
C GLN A 222 -11.64 1.59 20.41
N PHE A 223 -10.43 1.07 20.26
CA PHE A 223 -9.75 1.00 18.96
C PHE A 223 -10.53 0.20 17.93
N ALA A 224 -11.07 -0.97 18.29
CA ALA A 224 -11.86 -1.79 17.39
C ALA A 224 -13.14 -1.07 16.92
N GLN A 225 -13.84 -0.38 17.83
CA GLN A 225 -15.01 0.41 17.48
C GLN A 225 -14.65 1.60 16.58
N ALA A 226 -13.61 2.36 16.92
CA ALA A 226 -13.13 3.48 16.11
C ALA A 226 -12.73 3.03 14.69
N ALA A 227 -12.03 1.90 14.58
CA ALA A 227 -11.64 1.33 13.29
C ALA A 227 -12.84 0.89 12.44
N LEU A 228 -13.92 0.40 13.07
CA LEU A 228 -15.16 0.07 12.37
C LEU A 228 -15.86 1.34 11.84
N TYR A 229 -15.99 2.36 12.68
CA TYR A 229 -16.64 3.64 12.31
C TYR A 229 -15.84 4.46 11.28
N ALA A 230 -14.52 4.25 11.18
CA ALA A 230 -13.68 4.91 10.17
C ALA A 230 -13.89 4.40 8.74
N ASN A 231 -14.70 3.34 8.54
CA ASN A 231 -14.94 2.77 7.22
C ASN A 231 -15.89 3.65 6.38
N GLN A 232 -15.42 4.09 5.22
CA GLN A 232 -16.20 4.96 4.32
C GLN A 232 -17.29 4.22 3.53
N VAL A 233 -17.21 2.89 3.43
CA VAL A 233 -18.19 2.04 2.74
C VAL A 233 -19.43 1.80 3.62
N LEU A 234 -19.32 2.01 4.94
CA LEU A 234 -20.36 1.71 5.89
C LEU A 234 -21.09 2.99 6.33
N LYS A 235 -22.41 3.02 6.18
CA LYS A 235 -23.29 4.05 6.75
C LYS A 235 -24.23 3.44 7.78
N ASN A 236 -24.73 4.26 8.70
CA ASN A 236 -25.73 3.86 9.70
C ASN A 236 -25.34 2.61 10.50
N ILE A 237 -24.07 2.52 10.92
CA ILE A 237 -23.54 1.36 11.64
C ILE A 237 -24.27 1.19 12.97
N ARG A 238 -24.86 0.00 13.17
CA ARG A 238 -25.49 -0.44 14.41
C ARG A 238 -24.81 -1.71 14.91
N ILE A 239 -24.02 -1.58 15.97
CA ILE A 239 -23.34 -2.71 16.61
C ILE A 239 -24.37 -3.60 17.31
N GLU A 240 -24.31 -4.91 17.03
CA GLU A 240 -25.16 -5.92 17.65
C GLU A 240 -24.39 -6.73 18.69
N ARG A 241 -23.12 -7.03 18.40
CA ARG A 241 -22.20 -7.74 19.29
C ARG A 241 -20.82 -7.11 19.25
N SER A 242 -20.18 -6.98 20.40
CA SER A 242 -18.80 -6.47 20.54
C SER A 242 -18.17 -7.15 21.74
N GLU A 243 -17.31 -8.12 21.46
CA GLU A 243 -16.80 -9.05 22.47
C GLU A 243 -15.28 -9.14 22.40
N SER A 244 -14.65 -9.14 23.58
CA SER A 244 -13.24 -9.47 23.73
C SER A 244 -13.13 -10.89 24.26
N PHE A 245 -12.23 -11.68 23.70
CA PHE A 245 -11.95 -13.03 24.17
C PHE A 245 -10.49 -13.38 23.95
N ARG A 246 -10.04 -14.49 24.55
CA ARG A 246 -8.69 -15.00 24.37
C ARG A 246 -8.74 -16.35 23.67
N LEU A 247 -7.95 -16.51 22.62
CA LEU A 247 -7.88 -17.73 21.83
C LEU A 247 -6.43 -18.01 21.46
N LYS A 248 -5.96 -19.24 21.70
CA LYS A 248 -4.56 -19.67 21.45
C LYS A 248 -3.51 -18.71 22.06
N GLY A 249 -3.78 -18.20 23.26
CA GLY A 249 -2.88 -17.28 23.98
C GLY A 249 -2.92 -15.82 23.52
N GLN A 250 -3.58 -15.52 22.40
CA GLN A 250 -3.72 -14.19 21.82
C GLN A 250 -5.04 -13.54 22.25
N ASP A 251 -5.03 -12.20 22.37
CA ASP A 251 -6.24 -11.44 22.66
C ASP A 251 -6.96 -11.10 21.37
N TRP A 252 -8.29 -11.19 21.39
CA TRP A 252 -9.14 -10.91 20.26
C TRP A 252 -10.21 -9.90 20.63
N HIS A 253 -10.67 -9.14 19.63
CA HIS A 253 -11.89 -8.38 19.72
C HIS A 253 -12.71 -8.55 18.43
N GLU A 254 -13.94 -9.04 18.57
CA GLU A 254 -14.87 -9.25 17.45
C GLU A 254 -16.07 -8.32 17.58
N ILE A 255 -16.44 -7.68 16.48
CA ILE A 255 -17.65 -6.87 16.36
C ILE A 255 -18.50 -7.43 15.21
N VAL A 256 -19.79 -7.63 15.47
CA VAL A 256 -20.81 -7.82 14.44
C VAL A 256 -21.75 -6.63 14.47
N ALA A 257 -21.97 -6.01 13.31
CA ALA A 257 -22.85 -4.87 13.17
C ALA A 257 -23.69 -4.97 11.89
N LYS A 258 -24.87 -4.34 11.92
CA LYS A 258 -25.64 -4.01 10.72
C LYS A 258 -25.22 -2.64 10.20
N ALA A 259 -25.23 -2.46 8.90
CA ALA A 259 -24.93 -1.19 8.24
C ALA A 259 -25.67 -1.09 6.90
N VAL A 260 -25.56 0.07 6.26
CA VAL A 260 -25.97 0.32 4.89
C VAL A 260 -24.72 0.55 4.05
N GLU A 261 -24.63 -0.11 2.90
CA GLU A 261 -23.53 0.11 1.95
C GLU A 261 -23.67 1.47 1.29
N ALA A 262 -22.59 2.25 1.28
CA ALA A 262 -22.60 3.67 0.95
C ALA A 262 -23.00 3.99 -0.50
N GLU A 263 -22.65 3.13 -1.48
CA GLU A 263 -22.88 3.34 -2.91
C GLU A 263 -24.26 2.83 -3.36
N SER A 264 -24.61 1.60 -3.00
CA SER A 264 -25.81 0.88 -3.42
C SER A 264 -27.02 1.07 -2.50
N GLY A 265 -26.81 1.55 -1.27
CA GLY A 265 -27.85 1.65 -0.25
C GLY A 265 -28.35 0.31 0.28
N GLN A 266 -27.67 -0.80 -0.04
CA GLN A 266 -28.10 -2.13 0.36
C GLN A 266 -27.85 -2.39 1.86
N PRO A 267 -28.77 -3.08 2.55
CA PRO A 267 -28.54 -3.51 3.92
C PRO A 267 -27.47 -4.61 3.95
N ILE A 268 -26.50 -4.45 4.83
CA ILE A 268 -25.36 -5.35 4.96
C ILE A 268 -25.09 -5.68 6.42
N VAL A 269 -24.43 -6.81 6.62
CA VAL A 269 -23.81 -7.21 7.89
C VAL A 269 -22.30 -7.14 7.73
N VAL A 270 -21.66 -6.51 8.72
CA VAL A 270 -20.21 -6.45 8.85
C VAL A 270 -19.77 -7.29 10.04
N MET A 271 -18.73 -8.09 9.84
CA MET A 271 -17.99 -8.72 10.93
C MET A 271 -16.55 -8.25 10.89
N GLN A 272 -16.10 -7.66 12.00
CA GLN A 272 -14.72 -7.27 12.20
C GLN A 272 -14.12 -8.14 13.29
N SER A 273 -12.97 -8.76 13.02
CA SER A 273 -12.17 -9.43 14.05
C SER A 273 -10.79 -8.80 14.07
N ILE A 274 -10.28 -8.49 15.27
CA ILE A 274 -8.91 -8.03 15.47
C ILE A 274 -8.23 -9.01 16.42
N ARG A 275 -7.15 -9.62 15.94
CA ARG A 275 -6.25 -10.46 16.72
C ARG A 275 -5.00 -9.68 17.07
N PHE A 276 -4.74 -9.53 18.35
CA PHE A 276 -3.56 -8.82 18.87
C PHE A 276 -2.45 -9.83 19.16
N ASP A 277 -1.30 -9.64 18.53
CA ASP A 277 -0.18 -10.59 18.58
C ASP A 277 1.14 -9.82 18.79
N GLY A 278 1.65 -9.85 20.02
CA GLY A 278 2.83 -9.10 20.42
C GLY A 278 2.72 -7.60 20.14
N ASN A 279 3.62 -7.09 19.29
CA ASN A 279 3.69 -5.68 18.88
C ASN A 279 2.92 -5.37 17.60
N ARG A 280 2.12 -6.30 17.08
CA ARG A 280 1.27 -6.13 15.90
C ARG A 280 -0.14 -6.64 16.15
N TYR A 281 -1.01 -6.43 15.18
CA TYR A 281 -2.32 -7.06 15.13
C TYR A 281 -2.69 -7.41 13.69
N VAL A 282 -3.56 -8.39 13.54
CA VAL A 282 -4.25 -8.69 12.27
C VAL A 282 -5.70 -8.27 12.41
N ARG A 283 -6.19 -7.48 11.47
CA ARG A 283 -7.58 -7.05 11.38
C ARG A 283 -8.23 -7.65 10.15
N MET A 284 -9.35 -8.31 10.36
CA MET A 284 -10.23 -8.82 9.32
C MET A 284 -11.54 -8.03 9.33
N VAL A 285 -12.06 -7.68 8.16
CA VAL A 285 -13.38 -7.08 7.97
C VAL A 285 -14.09 -7.83 6.85
N GLY A 286 -15.09 -8.63 7.20
CA GLY A 286 -15.99 -9.31 6.28
C GLY A 286 -17.28 -8.51 6.09
N LEU A 287 -17.75 -8.42 4.84
CA LEU A 287 -18.98 -7.76 4.44
C LEU A 287 -19.85 -8.74 3.67
N THR A 288 -21.13 -8.80 4.01
CA THR A 288 -22.11 -9.64 3.33
C THR A 288 -23.46 -8.94 3.33
N ARG A 289 -24.34 -9.31 2.40
CA ARG A 289 -25.75 -8.90 2.47
C ARG A 289 -26.43 -9.49 3.69
N GLU A 290 -27.42 -8.80 4.21
CA GLU A 290 -28.11 -9.19 5.45
C GLU A 290 -28.75 -10.59 5.33
N GLU A 291 -29.33 -10.93 4.19
CA GLU A 291 -29.94 -12.23 3.92
C GLU A 291 -28.93 -13.39 3.84
N GLN A 292 -27.64 -13.09 3.62
CA GLN A 292 -26.56 -14.08 3.55
C GLN A 292 -25.77 -14.17 4.87
N ARG A 293 -26.23 -13.51 5.93
CA ARG A 293 -25.56 -13.44 7.24
C ARG A 293 -25.18 -14.82 7.77
N ASP A 294 -26.15 -15.72 7.91
CA ASP A 294 -25.96 -16.99 8.60
C ASP A 294 -25.02 -17.93 7.83
N GLN A 295 -25.00 -17.79 6.50
CA GLN A 295 -24.05 -18.49 5.64
C GLN A 295 -22.62 -17.94 5.81
N ASN A 296 -22.45 -16.62 5.86
CA ASN A 296 -21.13 -16.00 5.68
C ASN A 296 -20.41 -15.65 6.98
N LEU A 297 -21.11 -15.36 8.08
CA LEU A 297 -20.45 -15.07 9.36
C LEU A 297 -19.57 -16.23 9.85
N PRO A 298 -20.00 -17.51 9.82
CA PRO A 298 -19.14 -18.63 10.18
C PRO A 298 -17.91 -18.77 9.27
N ARG A 299 -18.08 -18.51 7.97
CA ARG A 299 -17.00 -18.59 6.97
C ARG A 299 -15.96 -17.50 7.19
N PHE A 300 -16.38 -16.26 7.47
CA PHE A 300 -15.46 -15.20 7.85
C PHE A 300 -14.65 -15.60 9.09
N ARG A 301 -15.30 -16.19 10.10
CA ARG A 301 -14.62 -16.59 11.33
C ARG A 301 -13.60 -17.71 11.08
N ALA A 302 -13.97 -18.71 10.28
CA ALA A 302 -13.06 -19.79 9.89
C ALA A 302 -11.78 -19.25 9.22
N ILE A 303 -11.89 -18.23 8.36
CA ILE A 303 -10.72 -17.61 7.74
C ILE A 303 -9.89 -16.84 8.78
N ALA A 304 -10.51 -16.04 9.65
CA ALA A 304 -9.81 -15.33 10.73
C ALA A 304 -9.02 -16.29 11.63
N ASP A 305 -9.66 -17.38 12.05
CA ASP A 305 -9.08 -18.38 12.95
C ASP A 305 -7.94 -19.18 12.28
N GLY A 306 -8.00 -19.31 10.94
CA GLY A 306 -7.03 -19.99 10.10
C GLY A 306 -5.81 -19.15 9.69
N ILE A 307 -5.69 -17.91 10.17
CA ILE A 307 -4.52 -17.08 9.88
C ILE A 307 -3.36 -17.46 10.78
N GLU A 308 -2.19 -17.65 10.19
CA GLU A 308 -0.95 -17.87 10.93
C GLU A 308 -0.07 -16.63 10.81
N THR A 309 0.51 -16.19 11.93
CA THR A 309 1.37 -15.00 11.99
C THR A 309 2.77 -15.42 12.36
N ALA A 310 3.77 -14.85 11.69
CA ALA A 310 5.19 -15.13 11.92
C ALA A 310 5.89 -14.01 12.71
N PHE A 311 5.13 -13.24 13.49
CA PHE A 311 5.62 -12.05 14.20
C PHE A 311 6.55 -12.39 15.36
#